data_AF-A0A2V6L1U6-F1
#
_entry.id   AF-A0A2V6L1U6-F1
#
_cell.length_a   1.000
_cell.length_b   1.000
_cell.length_c   1.000
_cell.angle_alpha   90.00
_cell.angle_beta   90.00
_cell.angle_gamma   90.00
#
_symmetry.space_group_name_H-M   'P 1'
#
loop_
_entity.id
_entity.type
_entity.pdbx_description
1 polymer ?
#
loop_
_entity_poly.entity_id
_entity_poly.type
_entity_poly.pdbx_seq_one_letter_code
_entity_poly.pdbx_strand_id
1 'polypeptide(L)' 'MERILMSLLRGICQMPAYVAKEKGFFFDEGLDVEIEIQPTAWMVPE' A
#
# COMPACT_ATOMS: atom_id res chain seq x y z
N MET A 1 -3.98 15.62 -9.63
CA MET A 1 -3.46 14.30 -9.22
C MET A 1 -3.30 14.35 -7.73
N GLU A 2 -4.05 13.52 -7.02
CA GLU A 2 -4.05 13.50 -5.56
C GLU A 2 -2.96 12.57 -5.06
N ARG A 3 -2.17 13.00 -4.07
CA ARG A 3 -1.08 12.19 -3.51
C ARG A 3 -1.53 11.57 -2.20
N ILE A 4 -1.41 10.25 -2.09
CA ILE A 4 -1.88 9.47 -0.94
C ILE A 4 -0.73 8.61 -0.40
N LEU A 5 -0.57 8.62 0.92
CA LEU A 5 0.26 7.64 1.62
C LEU A 5 -0.63 6.49 2.11
N MET A 6 -0.34 5.28 1.65
CA MET A 6 -1.11 4.07 1.95
C MET A 6 -0.29 3.14 2.83
N SER A 7 -0.59 3.12 4.13
CA SER A 7 0.05 2.23 5.08
C SER A 7 -0.63 0.84 5.07
N LEU A 8 0.14 -0.21 4.78
CA LEU A 8 -0.34 -1.57 4.66
C LEU A 8 0.34 -2.48 5.68
N LEU A 9 -0.43 -3.29 6.40
CA LEU A 9 0.14 -4.31 7.28
C LEU A 9 0.88 -5.37 6.46
N ARG A 10 2.09 -5.76 6.87
CA ARG A 10 2.84 -6.84 6.23
C ARG A 10 2.00 -8.13 6.20
N GLY A 11 1.70 -8.62 5.00
CA GLY A 11 0.98 -9.87 4.79
C GLY A 11 0.56 -10.10 3.34
N ILE A 12 0.17 -11.34 3.01
CA ILE A 12 -0.23 -11.73 1.65
C ILE A 12 -1.55 -11.10 1.20
N CYS A 13 -2.41 -10.72 2.13
CA CYS A 13 -3.71 -10.13 1.81
C CYS A 13 -3.57 -8.75 1.13
N GLN A 14 -2.39 -8.12 1.22
CA GLN A 14 -2.10 -6.82 0.64
C GLN A 14 -1.60 -6.89 -0.81
N MET A 15 -1.42 -8.09 -1.37
CA MET A 15 -0.95 -8.29 -2.74
C MET A 15 -1.71 -7.46 -3.79
N PRO A 16 -3.05 -7.30 -3.73
CA PRO A 16 -3.76 -6.46 -4.69
C PRO A 16 -3.27 -5.01 -4.71
N ALA A 17 -2.92 -4.43 -3.56
CA ALA A 17 -2.44 -3.04 -3.48
C ALA A 17 -1.04 -2.89 -4.11
N TYR A 18 -0.15 -3.87 -3.91
CA TYR A 18 1.16 -3.87 -4.57
C TYR A 18 1.01 -3.99 -6.08
N VAL A 19 0.17 -4.92 -6.55
CA VAL A 19 -0.08 -5.10 -7.98
C VAL A 19 -0.69 -3.84 -8.58
N ALA A 20 -1.67 -3.22 -7.91
CA ALA A 20 -2.29 -2.00 -8.39
C ALA A 20 -1.28 -0.84 -8.54
N LYS A 21 -0.33 -0.72 -7.60
CA LYS A 21 0.76 0.27 -7.70
C LYS A 21 1.72 -0.05 -8.86
N GLU A 22 2.25 -1.28 -8.91
CA GLU A 22 3.23 -1.68 -9.93
C GLU A 22 2.66 -1.67 -11.36
N LYS A 23 1.35 -1.90 -11.50
CA LYS A 23 0.64 -1.87 -12.79
C LYS A 23 0.12 -0.49 -13.17
N GLY A 24 0.26 0.53 -12.30
CA GLY A 24 -0.20 1.88 -12.58
C GLY A 24 -1.70 2.10 -12.44
N PHE A 25 -2.47 1.14 -11.90
CA PHE A 25 -3.93 1.26 -11.78
C PHE A 25 -4.35 2.45 -10.90
N PHE A 26 -3.57 2.80 -9.88
CA PHE A 26 -3.83 4.02 -9.10
C PHE A 26 -3.59 5.29 -9.93
N PHE A 27 -2.53 5.29 -10.74
CA PHE A 27 -2.18 6.42 -11.58
C PHE A 27 -3.24 6.65 -12.67
N ASP A 28 -3.77 5.58 -13.25
CA ASP A 28 -4.85 5.63 -14.25
C ASP A 28 -6.13 6.27 -13.68
N GLU A 29 -6.36 6.15 -12.37
CA GLU A 29 -7.45 6.79 -11.61
C GLU A 29 -7.07 8.19 -11.07
N GLY A 30 -5.91 8.72 -11.44
CA GLY A 30 -5.45 10.06 -11.03
C GLY A 30 -4.87 10.15 -9.61
N LEU A 31 -4.49 9.00 -9.03
CA LEU A 31 -3.89 8.88 -7.70
C LEU A 31 -2.40 8.58 -7.78
N ASP A 32 -1.60 9.39 -7.09
CA ASP A 32 -0.17 9.14 -6.85
C ASP A 32 0.00 8.48 -5.47
N VAL A 33 0.20 7.15 -5.46
CA VAL A 33 0.18 6.33 -4.24
C VAL A 33 1.59 5.94 -3.80
N GLU A 34 1.96 6.38 -2.61
CA GLU A 34 3.13 5.88 -1.88
C GLU A 34 2.68 4.76 -0.93
N ILE A 35 3.40 3.62 -0.93
CA ILE A 35 3.04 2.48 -0.07
C ILE A 35 4.08 2.39 1.04
N GLU A 36 3.60 2.35 2.27
CA GLU A 36 4.40 2.14 3.46
C GLU A 36 4.01 0.82 4.12
N ILE A 37 4.96 -0.09 4.33
CA ILE A 37 4.69 -1.39 4.93
C ILE A 37 4.87 -1.31 6.43
N GLN A 38 3.77 -1.45 7.16
CA GLN A 38 3.75 -1.51 8.61
C GLN A 38 3.92 -2.96 9.10
N PRO A 39 4.43 -3.17 10.33
CA PRO A 39 4.46 -4.48 10.96
C PRO A 39 3.08 -5.16 10.96
N THR A 40 3.07 -6.50 10.95
CA THR A 40 1.80 -7.22 11.11
C THR A 40 1.24 -6.95 12.52
N ALA A 41 -0.08 -6.98 12.68
CA ALA A 41 -0.79 -6.61 13.91
C ALA A 41 -0.35 -7.38 15.19
N TRP A 42 0.38 -8.50 15.04
CA TRP A 42 0.87 -9.34 16.13
C TRP A 42 2.28 -9.00 16.60
N MET A 43 2.95 -8.04 15.95
CA MET A 43 4.24 -7.52 16.41
C MET A 43 3.98 -6.49 17.50
N VAL A 44 3.92 -6.94 18.75
CA VAL A 44 3.89 -6.05 19.93
C VAL A 44 5.21 -5.27 19.94
N PRO A 45 5.21 -3.94 20.07
CA PRO A 45 6.45 -3.18 20.24
C PRO A 45 7.10 -3.56 21.57
N GLU A 46 8.43 -3.74 21.57
CA GLU A 46 9.25 -3.70 22.80
C GLU A 46 9.39 -2.26 23.30
#